data_AF-A0A961MNP4-F1
#
_entry.id   AF-A0A961MNP4-F1
#
_cell.length_a   1.000
_cell.length_b   1.000
_cell.length_c   1.000
_cell.angle_alpha   90.00
_cell.angle_beta   90.00
_cell.angle_gamma   90.00
#
_symmetry.space_group_name_H-M   'P 1'
#
loop_
_entity.id
_entity.type
_entity.pdbx_description
1 polymer ?
#
loop_
_entity_poly.entity_id
_entity_poly.type
_entity_poly.pdbx_seq_one_letter_code
_entity_poly.pdbx_strand_id
1 'polypeptide(L)'
;MSWTDERVEALRSMWTEGKSASQIAKELGGVTRNAVIGKVHRLGLSNRGGNGDQEEASGAPAEPAVAAPVAEPVAAAAPEDEEEEAAAAE
;
A
#
# COMPACT_ATOMS: atom_id res chain seq x y z
N MET A 1 -1.29 -8.48 10.46
CA MET A 1 0.11 -8.66 9.99
C MET A 1 1.03 -8.06 11.04
N SER A 2 1.57 -8.90 11.91
CA SER A 2 2.30 -8.43 13.10
C SER A 2 3.74 -8.10 12.74
N TRP A 3 4.17 -6.89 13.10
CA TRP A 3 5.59 -6.54 13.18
C TRP A 3 6.19 -7.27 14.38
N THR A 4 6.74 -8.46 14.14
CA THR A 4 7.46 -9.24 15.16
C THR A 4 8.82 -8.60 15.45
N ASP A 5 9.37 -8.84 16.63
CA ASP A 5 10.69 -8.34 17.02
C ASP A 5 11.78 -8.75 16.01
N GLU A 6 11.77 -9.99 15.53
CA GLU A 6 12.69 -10.47 14.50
C GLU A 6 12.63 -9.63 13.21
N ARG A 7 11.43 -9.23 12.78
CA ARG A 7 11.24 -8.36 11.61
C ARG A 7 11.71 -6.93 11.88
N VAL A 8 11.55 -6.45 13.10
CA VAL A 8 12.01 -5.11 13.52
C VAL A 8 13.54 -5.07 13.56
N GLU A 9 14.18 -6.10 14.11
CA GLU A 9 15.64 -6.21 14.13
C GLU A 9 16.22 -6.31 12.71
N ALA A 10 15.63 -7.17 11.87
CA ALA A 10 16.03 -7.28 10.46
C ALA A 10 15.85 -5.95 9.70
N LEU A 11 14.74 -5.25 9.93
CA LEU A 11 14.54 -3.90 9.40
C LEU A 11 15.64 -2.95 9.87
N ARG A 12 15.98 -2.96 11.16
CA ARG A 12 16.99 -2.07 11.73
C ARG A 12 18.37 -2.34 11.14
N SER A 13 18.80 -3.61 11.05
CA SER A 13 20.07 -4.00 10.43
C SER A 13 20.16 -3.49 8.99
N MET A 14 19.20 -3.90 8.15
CA MET A 14 19.19 -3.52 6.73
C MET A 14 19.04 -2.02 6.52
N TRP A 15 18.27 -1.38 7.38
CA TRP A 15 18.13 0.07 7.38
C TRP A 15 19.46 0.73 7.72
N THR A 16 20.25 0.24 8.68
CA THR A 16 21.60 0.77 8.96
C THR A 16 22.63 0.46 7.85
N GLU A 17 22.45 -0.63 7.12
CA GLU A 17 23.36 -1.05 6.03
C GLU A 17 23.31 -0.16 4.78
N GLY A 18 22.19 0.53 4.51
CA GLY A 18 22.06 1.30 3.27
C GLY A 18 20.78 1.06 2.50
N LYS A 19 20.06 -0.04 2.83
CA LYS A 19 19.02 -0.56 1.95
C LYS A 19 17.81 0.37 1.91
N SER A 20 17.22 0.49 0.73
CA SER A 20 15.99 1.24 0.53
C SER A 20 14.78 0.48 1.07
N ALA A 21 13.71 1.18 1.43
CA ALA A 21 12.48 0.57 1.94
C ALA A 21 11.88 -0.49 1.00
N SER A 22 11.99 -0.29 -0.32
CA SER A 22 11.52 -1.26 -1.32
C SER A 22 12.34 -2.55 -1.32
N GLN A 23 13.64 -2.46 -1.05
CA GLN A 23 14.51 -3.63 -0.92
C GLN A 23 14.25 -4.37 0.38
N ILE A 24 14.12 -3.65 1.49
CA ILE A 24 13.77 -4.21 2.80
C ILE A 24 12.42 -4.92 2.75
N ALA A 25 11.45 -4.33 2.04
CA ALA A 25 10.13 -4.93 1.85
C ALA A 25 10.17 -6.26 1.10
N LYS A 26 11.03 -6.35 0.06
CA LYS A 26 11.26 -7.59 -0.69
C LYS A 26 11.91 -8.66 0.18
N GLU A 27 12.86 -8.28 1.02
CA GLU A 27 13.59 -9.21 1.90
C GLU A 27 12.73 -9.74 3.04
N LEU A 28 11.96 -8.86 3.70
CA LEU A 28 11.12 -9.24 4.84
C LEU A 28 9.88 -10.04 4.43
N GLY A 29 9.46 -9.92 3.16
CA GLY A 29 8.31 -10.62 2.58
C GLY A 29 6.96 -10.25 3.22
N GLY A 30 5.93 -10.03 2.40
CA GLY A 30 4.58 -9.73 2.91
C GLY A 30 4.41 -8.35 3.55
N VAL A 31 5.41 -7.48 3.48
CA VAL A 31 5.29 -6.06 3.88
C VAL A 31 5.52 -5.17 2.67
N THR A 32 4.77 -4.07 2.57
CA THR A 32 4.91 -3.11 1.45
C THR A 32 5.97 -2.06 1.78
N ARG A 33 6.48 -1.37 0.75
CA ARG A 33 7.39 -0.22 0.91
C ARG A 33 6.84 0.79 1.94
N ASN A 34 5.54 1.07 1.86
CA ASN A 34 4.89 2.04 2.75
C ASN A 34 4.80 1.54 4.20
N ALA A 35 4.60 0.23 4.41
CA ALA A 35 4.63 -0.36 5.74
C ALA A 35 6.02 -0.24 6.39
N VAL A 36 7.09 -0.41 5.60
CA VAL A 36 8.47 -0.25 6.07
C VAL A 36 8.76 1.20 6.44
N ILE A 37 8.41 2.17 5.60
CA ILE A 37 8.57 3.61 5.90
C ILE A 37 7.80 3.97 7.17
N GLY A 38 6.55 3.52 7.29
CA GLY A 38 5.73 3.76 8.47
C GLY A 38 6.34 3.18 9.75
N LYS A 39 6.96 2.00 9.68
CA LYS A 39 7.64 1.39 10.84
C LYS A 39 8.94 2.11 11.19
N VAL A 40 9.76 2.50 10.21
CA VAL A 40 10.97 3.31 10.40
C VAL A 40 10.65 4.61 11.14
N HIS A 41 9.59 5.30 10.72
CA HIS A 41 9.15 6.55 11.35
C HIS A 41 8.67 6.31 12.78
N ARG A 42 7.87 5.27 13.04
CA ARG A 42 7.42 4.91 14.39
C ARG A 42 8.56 4.49 15.33
N LEU A 43 9.66 3.97 14.78
CA LEU A 43 10.86 3.58 15.52
C LEU A 43 11.88 4.72 15.66
N GLY A 44 11.63 5.89 15.06
CA GLY A 44 12.58 7.01 15.09
C GLY A 44 13.91 6.72 14.38
N LEU A 45 13.93 5.76 13.44
CA LEU A 45 15.15 5.38 12.70
C LEU A 45 15.48 6.34 11.52
N SER A 46 14.78 7.48 11.43
CA SER A 46 14.92 8.48 10.36
C SER A 46 16.22 9.28 10.50
N ASN A 47 17.33 8.80 9.91
CA ASN A 47 18.57 9.59 9.81
C ASN A 47 19.42 9.31 8.54
N ARG A 48 18.79 9.02 7.39
CA ARG A 48 19.51 8.83 6.10
C ARG A 48 19.04 9.71 4.93
N GLY A 49 18.30 10.78 5.19
CA GLY A 49 17.89 11.68 4.12
C GLY A 49 17.07 12.80 4.73
N GLY A 50 17.74 13.93 4.97
CA GLY A 50 17.22 14.99 5.81
C GLY A 50 15.93 15.64 5.31
N ASN A 51 15.33 16.33 6.28
CA ASN A 51 14.35 17.41 6.23
C ASN A 51 12.91 17.00 6.54
N GLY A 52 12.50 17.41 7.73
CA GLY A 52 11.10 17.66 8.07
C GLY A 52 10.56 16.71 9.13
N ASP A 53 10.92 16.97 10.38
CA ASP A 53 9.92 17.15 11.44
C ASP A 53 8.57 17.54 10.84
N GLN A 54 7.67 16.57 10.76
CA GLN A 54 6.23 16.81 10.74
C GLN A 54 5.68 16.01 11.90
N GLU A 55 6.18 16.33 13.10
CA GLU A 55 5.33 16.39 14.27
C GLU A 55 4.32 17.51 14.00
N GLU A 56 3.17 17.17 13.45
CA GLU A 56 1.93 17.94 13.55
C GLU A 56 0.78 16.93 13.65
N ALA A 57 0.80 16.19 14.76
CA ALA A 57 -0.43 15.70 15.36
C ALA A 57 -1.03 16.85 16.17
N SER A 58 -1.69 17.81 15.51
CA SER A 58 -2.70 18.65 16.17
C SER A 58 -3.63 19.27 15.13
N GLY A 59 -4.84 18.72 14.99
CA GLY A 59 -5.85 19.30 14.11
C GLY A 59 -7.05 18.43 13.76
N ALA A 60 -7.81 18.00 14.77
CA ALA A 60 -9.24 17.67 14.76
C ALA A 60 -9.79 16.53 13.84
N PRO A 61 -10.73 15.70 14.34
CA PRO A 61 -11.57 14.87 13.49
C PRO A 61 -12.55 15.78 12.77
N ALA A 62 -12.31 16.09 11.50
CA ALA A 62 -13.34 16.66 10.65
C ALA A 62 -14.35 15.54 10.34
N GLU A 63 -15.56 15.78 10.80
CA GLU A 63 -16.78 14.99 10.61
C GLU A 63 -17.05 14.64 9.13
N PRO A 64 -17.82 13.57 8.86
CA PRO A 64 -17.96 13.00 7.51
C PRO A 64 -18.89 13.86 6.65
N ALA A 65 -18.36 14.46 5.58
CA ALA A 65 -19.15 15.15 4.58
C ALA A 65 -18.84 14.64 3.17
N VAL A 66 -19.61 13.62 2.77
CA VAL A 66 -20.20 13.41 1.45
C VAL A 66 -19.36 13.76 0.21
N ALA A 67 -18.84 12.72 -0.46
CA ALA A 67 -18.83 12.68 -1.92
C ALA A 67 -19.12 11.24 -2.35
N ALA A 68 -20.29 11.05 -2.94
CA ALA A 68 -20.86 9.78 -3.35
C ALA A 68 -19.93 8.99 -4.29
N PRO A 69 -20.01 7.65 -4.28
CA PRO A 69 -19.32 6.79 -5.24
C PRO A 69 -19.98 6.92 -6.61
N VAL A 70 -19.50 7.83 -7.46
CA VAL A 70 -19.76 7.72 -8.90
C VAL A 70 -18.57 7.01 -9.52
N ALA A 71 -18.53 5.71 -9.29
CA ALA A 71 -17.76 4.77 -10.10
C ALA A 71 -18.61 3.51 -10.28
N GLU A 72 -19.83 3.69 -10.79
CA GLU A 72 -20.44 2.62 -11.58
C GLU A 72 -19.54 2.44 -12.81
N PRO A 73 -19.03 1.22 -13.07
CA PRO A 73 -18.20 0.97 -14.22
C PRO A 73 -19.06 1.14 -15.47
N VAL A 74 -18.82 2.21 -16.22
CA VAL A 74 -19.26 2.30 -17.62
C VAL A 74 -18.38 1.34 -18.44
N ALA A 75 -18.51 0.05 -18.16
CA ALA A 75 -18.07 -1.04 -19.00
C ALA A 75 -19.31 -1.52 -19.78
N ALA A 76 -19.83 -0.63 -20.63
CA ALA A 76 -20.89 -0.96 -21.58
C ALA A 76 -20.71 -0.08 -22.83
N ALA A 77 -19.63 -0.36 -23.56
CA ALA A 77 -19.46 0.05 -24.95
C ALA A 77 -18.64 -1.03 -25.68
N ALA A 78 -19.39 -2.03 -26.18
CA ALA A 78 -19.19 -2.85 -27.38
C ALA A 78 -17.82 -3.56 -27.64
N PRO A 79 -17.84 -4.83 -28.05
CA PRO A 79 -18.28 -5.14 -29.41
C PRO A 79 -19.33 -6.26 -29.53
N GLU A 80 -20.09 -6.10 -30.61
CA GLU A 80 -20.99 -7.04 -31.27
C GLU A 80 -20.23 -8.28 -31.78
N ASP A 81 -20.84 -9.46 -31.65
CA ASP A 81 -20.70 -10.68 -32.48
C ASP A 81 -21.72 -11.67 -31.84
N GLU A 82 -22.98 -11.69 -32.27
CA GLU A 82 -23.49 -12.56 -33.36
C GLU A 82 -23.15 -14.04 -33.04
N GLU A 83 -24.04 -14.72 -32.32
CA GLU A 83 -24.96 -15.72 -32.91
C GLU A 83 -24.21 -16.85 -33.65
N GLU A 84 -23.97 -17.99 -32.98
CA GLU A 84 -24.17 -19.34 -33.54
C GLU A 84 -23.82 -20.42 -32.48
N GLU A 85 -24.76 -20.79 -31.61
CA GLU A 85 -24.74 -22.13 -30.98
C GLU A 85 -26.18 -22.57 -30.68
N ALA A 86 -26.81 -23.22 -31.65
CA ALA A 86 -27.88 -24.19 -31.40
C ALA A 86 -27.94 -25.19 -32.56
N ALA A 87 -26.86 -25.98 -32.65
CA ALA A 87 -26.92 -27.26 -33.35
C ALA A 87 -27.71 -28.25 -32.49
N ALA A 88 -28.83 -28.71 -33.06
CA ALA A 88 -29.30 -30.10 -33.05
C ALA A 88 -29.86 -30.74 -31.76
N ALA A 89 -30.82 -31.63 -32.04
CA ALA A 89 -31.46 -32.65 -31.19
C ALA A 89 -32.52 -32.10 -30.22
N GLU A 90 -33.77 -32.57 -30.22
CA GLU A 90 -34.47 -33.70 -30.85
C GLU A 90 -35.97 -33.40 -30.80
#